data_AF-A0A7C4G930-F1
#
_entry.id   AF-A0A7C4G930-F1
#
_cell.length_a   1.000
_cell.length_b   1.000
_cell.length_c   1.000
_cell.angle_alpha   90.00
_cell.angle_beta   90.00
_cell.angle_gamma   90.00
#
_symmetry.space_group_name_H-M   'P 1'
#
loop_
_entity.id
_entity.type
_entity.pdbx_description
1 polymer ?
#
loop_
_entity_poly.entity_id
_entity_poly.type
_entity_poly.pdbx_seq_one_letter_code
_entity_poly.pdbx_strand_id
1 'polypeptide(L)'
;MKNISSRKLIVCKWKKIRGRIKGKNDWTMEIAPILAIITILLLKKSYFIDIIMKNIEIIILVAMTITISTIITVKLKNKNKVFIGLNGLRPVYLDLSGNKHIVIFGMTGSGKTETAKRILKSVNKKKLIIDWSGEYTDYKSIEPSELKIDLKKEDIIDAIISTFQLTIPQQTLLIEASKRGGGLKEIIEEIKKINYQSDSGREVKDALIRKLSILEKLNLFNGNKNLAEVEAINLS
;
A
#
# COMPACT_ATOMS: atom_id res chain seq x y z
N MET A 1 15.54 -31.82 22.42
CA MET A 1 15.47 -32.75 21.27
C MET A 1 15.98 -32.04 20.03
N LYS A 2 17.01 -32.62 19.38
CA LYS A 2 17.34 -32.64 17.93
C LYS A 2 17.17 -31.33 17.12
N ASN A 3 18.09 -30.84 16.28
CA ASN A 3 19.33 -31.39 15.76
C ASN A 3 20.07 -30.22 15.07
N ILE A 4 21.29 -29.90 15.50
CA ILE A 4 22.19 -28.98 14.80
C ILE A 4 22.99 -29.84 13.82
N SER A 5 22.64 -29.80 12.54
CA SER A 5 23.27 -30.63 11.52
C SER A 5 24.34 -29.86 10.75
N SER A 6 25.59 -30.23 11.05
CA SER A 6 26.70 -30.44 10.10
C SER A 6 27.29 -29.24 9.35
N ARG A 7 28.27 -28.57 9.99
CA ARG A 7 29.40 -27.94 9.29
C ARG A 7 30.33 -29.04 8.78
N LYS A 8 30.53 -29.13 7.46
CA LYS A 8 31.56 -29.97 6.84
C LYS A 8 32.94 -29.40 7.18
N LEU A 9 33.61 -30.04 8.14
CA LEU A 9 35.04 -29.85 8.42
C LEU A 9 35.82 -30.66 7.37
N ILE A 10 36.40 -29.98 6.39
CA ILE A 10 37.32 -30.61 5.44
C ILE A 10 38.70 -30.65 6.11
N VAL A 11 39.02 -31.80 6.71
CA VAL A 11 40.36 -32.08 7.23
C VAL A 11 41.20 -32.62 6.07
N CYS A 12 42.05 -31.78 5.49
CA CYS A 12 43.07 -32.22 4.54
C CYS A 12 44.17 -32.99 5.30
N LYS A 13 44.12 -34.32 5.21
CA LYS A 13 45.14 -35.22 5.75
C LYS A 13 46.35 -35.22 4.82
N TRP A 14 47.41 -34.51 5.19
CA TRP A 14 48.67 -34.49 4.44
C TRP A 14 49.42 -35.82 4.65
N LYS A 15 49.37 -36.70 3.66
CA LYS A 15 50.11 -37.97 3.66
C LYS A 15 51.53 -37.70 3.15
N LYS A 16 52.50 -37.70 4.07
CA LYS A 16 53.92 -37.49 3.79
C LYS A 16 54.49 -38.71 3.03
N ILE A 17 54.50 -38.64 1.71
CA ILE A 17 55.17 -39.63 0.84
C ILE A 17 56.65 -39.26 0.77
N ARG A 18 57.53 -39.99 1.47
CA ARG A 18 58.97 -39.96 1.23
C ARG A 18 59.32 -41.04 0.20
N GLY A 19 59.28 -40.66 -1.07
CA GLY A 19 59.89 -41.43 -2.15
C GLY A 19 61.29 -40.90 -2.43
N ARG A 20 62.31 -41.74 -2.24
CA ARG A 20 63.71 -41.45 -2.53
C ARG A 20 63.93 -41.68 -4.04
N ILE A 21 63.84 -40.63 -4.85
CA ILE A 21 64.13 -40.70 -6.29
C ILE A 21 65.59 -40.29 -6.49
N LYS A 22 66.45 -41.30 -6.69
CA LYS A 22 67.75 -41.16 -7.35
C LYS A 22 67.50 -41.33 -8.84
N GLY A 23 67.85 -40.35 -9.66
CA GLY A 23 67.87 -40.52 -11.12
C GLY A 23 67.79 -39.20 -11.87
N LYS A 24 68.94 -38.83 -12.46
CA LYS A 24 69.20 -37.87 -13.56
C LYS A 24 68.16 -36.79 -13.88
N ASN A 25 68.64 -35.56 -13.79
CA ASN A 25 67.99 -34.32 -14.19
C ASN A 25 67.55 -34.34 -15.66
N ASP A 26 66.24 -34.51 -15.90
CA ASP A 26 65.55 -34.09 -17.13
C ASP A 26 64.15 -33.55 -16.81
N TRP A 27 64.04 -32.78 -15.72
CA TRP A 27 62.79 -32.11 -15.29
C TRP A 27 62.36 -30.97 -16.23
N THR A 28 63.13 -30.66 -17.26
CA THR A 28 62.86 -29.56 -18.18
C THR A 28 61.78 -29.86 -19.20
N MET A 29 61.48 -31.14 -19.50
CA MET A 29 60.49 -31.50 -20.54
C MET A 29 59.04 -31.62 -20.06
N GLU A 30 58.77 -32.00 -18.80
CA GLU A 30 57.38 -32.18 -18.34
C GLU A 30 56.73 -30.91 -17.77
N ILE A 31 57.52 -29.94 -17.28
CA ILE A 31 57.02 -28.71 -16.66
C ILE A 31 56.77 -27.60 -17.71
N ALA A 32 57.46 -27.68 -18.85
CA ALA A 32 57.35 -26.74 -19.97
C ALA A 32 55.91 -26.52 -20.48
N PRO A 33 55.07 -27.55 -20.72
CA PRO A 33 53.70 -27.34 -21.18
C PRO A 33 52.79 -26.67 -20.15
N ILE A 34 53.00 -26.94 -18.85
CA ILE A 34 52.20 -26.33 -17.77
C ILE A 34 52.54 -24.84 -17.64
N LEU A 35 53.83 -24.50 -17.67
CA LEU A 35 54.28 -23.10 -17.70
C LEU A 35 53.74 -22.38 -18.94
N ALA A 36 53.79 -23.00 -20.12
CA ALA A 36 53.24 -22.41 -21.33
C ALA A 36 51.73 -22.12 -21.23
N ILE A 37 50.93 -23.02 -20.68
CA ILE A 37 49.49 -22.81 -20.47
C ILE A 37 49.23 -21.67 -19.48
N ILE A 38 49.95 -21.63 -18.37
CA ILE A 38 49.83 -20.55 -17.38
C ILE A 38 50.22 -19.19 -18.00
N THR A 39 51.32 -19.15 -18.77
CA THR A 39 51.74 -17.93 -19.45
C THR A 39 50.73 -17.49 -20.51
N ILE A 40 50.14 -18.41 -21.28
CA ILE A 40 49.06 -18.10 -22.24
C ILE A 40 47.81 -17.56 -21.52
N LEU A 41 47.44 -18.13 -20.37
CA LEU A 41 46.31 -17.64 -19.56
C LEU A 41 46.57 -16.26 -18.97
N LEU A 42 47.79 -16.01 -18.49
CA LEU A 42 48.22 -14.71 -17.97
C LEU A 42 48.30 -13.65 -19.08
N LEU A 43 48.81 -14.00 -20.26
CA LEU A 43 48.85 -13.12 -21.43
C LEU A 43 47.44 -12.79 -21.94
N LYS A 44 46.53 -13.78 -21.99
CA LYS A 44 45.11 -13.54 -22.32
C LYS A 44 44.45 -12.60 -21.31
N LYS A 45 44.77 -12.71 -20.02
CA LYS A 45 44.26 -11.81 -18.97
C LYS A 45 44.77 -10.38 -19.16
N SER A 46 46.05 -10.18 -19.48
CA SER A 46 46.62 -8.85 -19.73
C SER A 46 45.98 -8.20 -20.95
N TYR A 47 45.93 -8.92 -22.07
CA TYR A 47 45.32 -8.41 -23.31
C TYR A 47 43.84 -8.07 -23.13
N PHE A 48 43.11 -8.85 -22.34
CA PHE A 48 41.71 -8.58 -22.01
C PHE A 48 41.55 -7.31 -21.16
N ILE A 49 42.44 -7.09 -20.18
CA ILE A 49 42.44 -5.86 -19.37
C ILE A 49 42.75 -4.65 -20.24
N ASP A 50 43.73 -4.74 -21.16
CA ASP A 50 44.09 -3.63 -22.04
C ASP A 50 42.94 -3.26 -23.00
N ILE A 51 42.21 -4.26 -23.51
CA ILE A 51 41.00 -4.03 -24.31
C ILE A 51 39.93 -3.32 -23.46
N ILE A 52 39.71 -3.73 -22.21
CA ILE A 52 38.73 -3.09 -21.33
C ILE A 52 39.15 -1.65 -21.04
N MET A 53 40.42 -1.41 -20.69
CA MET A 53 40.93 -0.08 -20.35
C MET A 53 40.85 0.86 -21.56
N LYS A 54 41.15 0.36 -22.77
CA LYS A 54 41.03 1.15 -24.00
C LYS A 54 39.58 1.55 -24.33
N ASN A 55 38.61 0.75 -23.92
CA ASN A 55 37.19 0.97 -24.21
C ASN A 55 36.38 1.41 -22.97
N ILE A 56 37.05 1.82 -21.88
CA ILE A 56 36.38 2.08 -20.60
C ILE A 56 35.35 3.21 -20.69
N GLU A 57 35.64 4.25 -21.47
CA GLU A 57 34.72 5.37 -21.72
C GLU A 57 33.46 4.91 -22.45
N ILE A 58 33.61 4.05 -23.46
CA ILE A 58 32.49 3.48 -24.22
C ILE A 58 31.66 2.57 -23.31
N ILE A 59 32.30 1.75 -22.48
CA ILE A 59 31.60 0.87 -21.53
C ILE A 59 30.78 1.69 -20.53
N ILE A 60 31.33 2.78 -20.00
CA ILE A 60 30.63 3.69 -19.07
C ILE A 60 29.42 4.33 -19.77
N LEU A 61 29.59 4.82 -21.00
CA LEU A 61 28.51 5.45 -21.76
C LEU A 61 27.36 4.46 -22.06
N VAL A 62 27.70 3.24 -22.46
CA VAL A 62 26.71 2.17 -22.68
C VAL A 62 26.00 1.81 -21.37
N ALA A 63 26.72 1.70 -20.25
CA ALA A 63 26.10 1.45 -18.95
C ALA A 63 25.13 2.57 -18.55
N MET A 64 25.49 3.84 -18.76
CA MET A 64 24.62 4.99 -18.48
C MET A 64 23.36 5.02 -19.36
N THR A 65 23.49 4.73 -20.64
CA THR A 65 22.32 4.70 -21.54
C THR A 65 21.35 3.56 -21.18
N ILE A 66 21.87 2.40 -20.78
CA ILE A 66 21.05 1.28 -20.28
C ILE A 66 20.36 1.65 -18.97
N THR A 67 21.04 2.30 -18.02
CA THR A 67 20.41 2.72 -16.75
C THR A 67 19.33 3.78 -16.98
N ILE A 68 19.58 4.78 -17.84
CA ILE A 68 18.57 5.79 -18.18
C ILE A 68 17.36 5.15 -18.87
N SER A 69 17.60 4.29 -19.87
CA SER A 69 16.54 3.58 -20.60
C SER A 69 15.69 2.70 -19.67
N THR A 70 16.32 1.98 -18.74
CA THR A 70 15.60 1.17 -17.75
C THR A 70 14.79 2.03 -16.79
N ILE A 71 15.33 3.14 -16.28
CA ILE A 71 14.58 4.10 -15.43
C ILE A 71 13.35 4.64 -16.18
N ILE A 72 13.53 5.07 -17.43
CA ILE A 72 12.43 5.59 -18.27
C ILE A 72 11.38 4.50 -18.48
N THR A 73 11.79 3.28 -18.85
CA THR A 73 10.88 2.16 -19.11
C THR A 73 10.08 1.79 -17.87
N VAL A 74 10.72 1.77 -16.69
CA VAL A 74 10.05 1.51 -15.41
C VAL A 74 9.04 2.61 -15.09
N LYS A 75 9.42 3.89 -15.27
CA LYS A 75 8.52 5.03 -15.04
C LYS A 75 7.32 5.01 -15.98
N LEU A 76 7.52 4.65 -17.25
CA LEU A 76 6.45 4.54 -18.24
C LEU A 76 5.50 3.36 -17.96
N LYS A 77 6.03 2.18 -17.61
CA LYS A 77 5.21 1.00 -17.27
C LYS A 77 4.42 1.15 -15.97
N ASN A 78 4.84 2.05 -15.08
CA ASN A 78 4.25 2.23 -13.76
C ASN A 78 3.38 3.50 -13.63
N LYS A 79 2.95 4.13 -14.74
CA LYS A 79 2.14 5.36 -14.69
C LYS A 79 0.88 5.27 -13.79
N ASN A 80 0.27 4.10 -13.69
CA ASN A 80 -0.93 3.87 -12.86
C ASN A 80 -0.62 2.99 -11.62
N LYS A 81 0.65 2.84 -11.26
CA LYS A 81 1.07 1.95 -10.17
C LYS A 81 1.73 2.75 -9.06
N VAL A 82 1.25 2.58 -7.83
CA VAL A 82 1.79 3.22 -6.64
C VAL A 82 2.74 2.28 -5.96
N PHE A 83 3.98 2.72 -5.72
CA PHE A 83 4.90 1.96 -4.89
C PHE A 83 4.43 1.98 -3.43
N ILE A 84 4.15 0.80 -2.87
CA ILE A 84 3.68 0.67 -1.47
C ILE A 84 4.85 0.31 -0.55
N GLY A 85 5.77 -0.55 -1.01
CA GLY A 85 6.90 -0.99 -0.21
C GLY A 85 7.65 -2.16 -0.83
N LEU A 86 8.40 -2.88 0.00
CA LEU A 86 9.20 -4.03 -0.40
C LEU A 86 8.67 -5.31 0.27
N ASN A 87 8.61 -6.40 -0.49
CA ASN A 87 8.49 -7.76 0.06
C ASN A 87 9.86 -8.43 -0.04
N GLY A 88 10.64 -8.37 1.04
CA GLY A 88 12.07 -8.69 1.02
C GLY A 88 12.84 -7.68 0.15
N LEU A 89 13.41 -8.15 -0.96
CA LEU A 89 14.11 -7.31 -1.94
C LEU A 89 13.24 -6.93 -3.15
N ARG A 90 12.00 -7.45 -3.25
CA ARG A 90 11.13 -7.21 -4.40
C ARG A 90 10.21 -6.01 -4.16
N PRO A 91 10.18 -5.01 -5.06
CA PRO A 91 9.27 -3.88 -4.93
C PRO A 91 7.82 -4.30 -5.20
N VAL A 92 6.92 -3.83 -4.36
CA VAL A 92 5.48 -4.08 -4.42
C VAL A 92 4.77 -2.81 -4.85
N TYR A 93 3.93 -2.95 -5.87
CA TYR A 93 3.15 -1.86 -6.43
C TYR A 93 1.66 -2.15 -6.35
N LEU A 94 0.88 -1.15 -5.99
CA LEU A 94 -0.57 -1.14 -6.06
C LEU A 94 -1.01 -0.59 -7.41
N ASP A 95 -1.76 -1.38 -8.17
CA ASP A 95 -2.28 -0.97 -9.47
C ASP A 95 -3.61 -0.24 -9.34
N LEU A 96 -3.59 1.07 -9.63
CA LEU A 96 -4.73 1.97 -9.65
C LEU A 96 -5.41 2.06 -11.01
N SER A 97 -5.06 1.18 -11.96
CA SER A 97 -5.82 1.09 -13.21
C SER A 97 -7.24 0.58 -12.93
N GLY A 98 -8.25 1.28 -13.46
CA GLY A 98 -9.68 0.96 -13.30
C GLY A 98 -10.39 1.63 -12.12
N ASN A 99 -11.69 1.37 -12.00
CA ASN A 99 -12.54 1.83 -10.89
C ASN A 99 -12.49 0.80 -9.75
N LYS A 100 -11.37 0.77 -9.02
CA LYS A 100 -11.17 -0.15 -7.90
C LYS A 100 -11.46 0.57 -6.58
N HIS A 101 -12.21 -0.07 -5.70
CA HIS A 101 -12.34 0.36 -4.30
C HIS A 101 -11.18 -0.23 -3.49
N ILE A 102 -10.49 0.63 -2.73
CA ILE A 102 -9.36 0.24 -1.89
C ILE A 102 -9.75 0.52 -0.44
N VAL A 103 -9.55 -0.46 0.43
CA VAL A 103 -9.76 -0.31 1.87
C VAL A 103 -8.44 -0.58 2.58
N ILE A 104 -8.05 0.33 3.49
CA ILE A 104 -6.80 0.25 4.25
C ILE A 104 -7.13 -0.06 5.71
N PHE A 105 -6.72 -1.23 6.19
CA PHE A 105 -6.92 -1.67 7.57
C PHE A 105 -5.63 -1.59 8.38
N GLY A 106 -5.75 -1.34 9.68
CA GLY A 106 -4.61 -1.33 10.59
C GLY A 106 -4.92 -0.64 11.92
N MET A 107 -4.15 -0.97 12.96
CA MET A 107 -4.25 -0.35 14.28
C MET A 107 -3.84 1.14 14.24
N THR A 108 -4.12 1.90 15.29
CA THR A 108 -3.62 3.27 15.44
C THR A 108 -2.08 3.27 15.36
N GLY A 109 -1.52 4.25 14.66
CA GLY A 109 -0.07 4.35 14.46
C GLY A 109 0.52 3.41 13.40
N SER A 110 -0.26 2.55 12.74
CA SER A 110 0.25 1.62 11.71
C SER A 110 0.58 2.25 10.35
N GLY A 111 0.47 3.58 10.21
CA GLY A 111 0.75 4.29 8.96
C GLY A 111 -0.36 4.23 7.91
N LYS A 112 -1.64 4.05 8.31
CA LYS A 112 -2.79 4.07 7.39
C LYS A 112 -2.85 5.37 6.57
N THR A 113 -2.81 6.50 7.27
CA THR A 113 -2.87 7.84 6.68
C THR A 113 -1.67 8.11 5.78
N GLU A 114 -0.47 7.73 6.20
CA GLU A 114 0.72 7.84 5.35
C GLU A 114 0.60 7.02 4.06
N THR A 115 0.03 5.82 4.15
CA THR A 115 -0.24 4.97 2.98
C THR A 115 -1.26 5.63 2.05
N ALA A 116 -2.35 6.18 2.60
CA ALA A 116 -3.36 6.92 1.82
C ALA A 116 -2.76 8.17 1.17
N LYS A 117 -1.94 8.95 1.88
CA LYS A 117 -1.21 10.11 1.33
C LYS A 117 -0.30 9.70 0.17
N ARG A 118 0.41 8.58 0.25
CA ARG A 118 1.23 8.06 -0.87
C ARG A 118 0.40 7.71 -2.10
N ILE A 119 -0.77 7.10 -1.90
CA ILE A 119 -1.72 6.82 -2.98
C ILE A 119 -2.22 8.14 -3.59
N LEU A 120 -2.65 9.08 -2.75
CA LEU A 120 -3.11 10.41 -3.18
C LEU A 120 -2.06 11.15 -3.99
N LYS A 121 -0.78 11.19 -3.57
CA LYS A 121 0.32 11.83 -4.33
C LYS A 121 0.54 11.21 -5.70
N SER A 122 0.28 9.91 -5.83
CA SER A 122 0.56 9.17 -7.07
C SER A 122 -0.58 9.26 -8.10
N VAL A 123 -1.77 9.70 -7.69
CA VAL A 123 -2.93 9.86 -8.57
C VAL A 123 -2.94 11.25 -9.19
N ASN A 124 -2.91 11.33 -10.52
CA ASN A 124 -3.04 12.61 -11.25
C ASN A 124 -4.48 12.81 -11.77
N LYS A 125 -5.46 12.74 -10.88
CA LYS A 125 -6.89 12.97 -11.14
C LYS A 125 -7.45 13.92 -10.09
N LYS A 126 -8.66 14.44 -10.32
CA LYS A 126 -9.43 15.15 -9.29
C LYS A 126 -9.62 14.25 -8.07
N LYS A 127 -9.49 14.83 -6.88
CA LYS A 127 -9.54 14.11 -5.59
C LYS A 127 -10.52 14.82 -4.69
N LEU A 128 -11.38 14.04 -4.04
CA LEU A 128 -12.17 14.48 -2.91
C LEU A 128 -11.60 13.81 -1.66
N ILE A 129 -11.24 14.61 -0.66
CA ILE A 129 -10.74 14.10 0.63
C ILE A 129 -11.73 14.56 1.69
N ILE A 130 -12.45 13.59 2.27
CA ILE A 130 -13.30 13.80 3.43
C ILE A 130 -12.48 13.38 4.64
N ASP A 131 -12.10 14.35 5.47
CA ASP A 131 -11.19 14.14 6.59
C ASP A 131 -11.90 14.36 7.92
N TRP A 132 -11.90 13.33 8.76
CA TRP A 132 -12.52 13.38 10.08
C TRP A 132 -11.55 13.81 11.18
N SER A 133 -10.28 13.40 11.07
CA SER A 133 -9.28 13.60 12.14
C SER A 133 -8.35 14.78 11.88
N GLY A 134 -8.46 15.42 10.72
CA GLY A 134 -7.58 16.53 10.34
C GLY A 134 -6.16 16.06 10.01
N GLU A 135 -5.97 14.81 9.59
CA GLU A 135 -4.65 14.26 9.28
C GLU A 135 -4.15 14.61 7.88
N TYR A 136 -5.01 15.16 7.02
CA TYR A 136 -4.72 15.50 5.63
C TYR A 136 -4.52 17.00 5.38
N THR A 137 -4.00 17.74 6.37
CA THR A 137 -3.73 19.20 6.28
C THR A 137 -2.85 19.62 5.10
N ASP A 138 -2.01 18.71 4.59
CA ASP A 138 -1.18 18.92 3.39
C ASP A 138 -2.00 18.99 2.09
N TYR A 139 -3.30 18.69 2.15
CA TYR A 139 -4.22 18.65 1.02
C TYR A 139 -5.44 19.51 1.34
N LYS A 140 -6.15 19.91 0.28
CA LYS A 140 -7.49 20.45 0.47
C LYS A 140 -8.45 19.31 0.83
N SER A 141 -8.67 19.14 2.12
CA SER A 141 -9.71 18.28 2.68
C SER A 141 -10.93 19.10 3.08
N ILE A 142 -12.05 18.40 3.25
CA ILE A 142 -13.28 18.94 3.82
C ILE A 142 -13.70 18.07 4.99
N GLU A 143 -14.17 18.69 6.07
CA GLU A 143 -14.81 17.95 7.14
C GLU A 143 -16.21 17.48 6.71
N PRO A 144 -16.67 16.29 7.14
CA PRO A 144 -18.02 15.81 6.84
C PRO A 144 -19.15 16.78 7.21
N SER A 145 -18.94 17.59 8.24
CA SER A 145 -19.89 18.61 8.74
C SER A 145 -20.07 19.78 7.75
N GLU A 146 -19.05 20.09 6.95
CA GLU A 146 -19.06 21.20 6.01
C GLU A 146 -19.64 20.84 4.64
N LEU A 147 -19.66 19.55 4.32
CA LEU A 147 -20.15 19.02 3.06
C LEU A 147 -21.68 18.97 3.07
N LYS A 148 -22.32 19.25 1.93
CA LYS A 148 -23.74 19.01 1.70
C LYS A 148 -23.88 17.81 0.76
N ILE A 149 -24.48 16.73 1.24
CA ILE A 149 -24.83 15.58 0.39
C ILE A 149 -26.34 15.43 0.38
N ASP A 150 -26.93 15.52 -0.81
CA ASP A 150 -28.33 15.21 -1.03
C ASP A 150 -28.49 13.69 -1.13
N LEU A 151 -28.67 13.04 0.01
CA LEU A 151 -28.94 11.62 0.08
C LEU A 151 -30.45 11.37 -0.02
N LYS A 152 -30.84 10.38 -0.81
CA LYS A 152 -32.23 9.94 -0.82
C LYS A 152 -32.57 9.41 0.57
N LYS A 153 -33.79 9.71 1.00
CA LYS A 153 -34.32 9.30 2.30
C LYS A 153 -34.24 7.80 2.52
N GLU A 154 -34.49 7.01 1.47
CA GLU A 154 -34.42 5.56 1.49
C GLU A 154 -32.99 5.09 1.79
N ASP A 155 -31.99 5.69 1.14
CA ASP A 155 -30.57 5.37 1.34
C ASP A 155 -30.12 5.69 2.78
N ILE A 156 -30.63 6.78 3.36
CA ILE A 156 -30.36 7.15 4.76
C ILE A 156 -30.92 6.09 5.71
N ILE A 157 -32.17 5.67 5.49
CA ILE A 157 -32.84 4.68 6.33
C ILE A 157 -32.11 3.33 6.25
N ASP A 158 -31.80 2.87 5.04
CA ASP A 158 -31.11 1.60 4.83
C ASP A 158 -29.72 1.61 5.47
N ALA A 159 -28.98 2.71 5.33
CA ALA A 159 -27.68 2.89 5.99
C ALA A 159 -27.79 2.83 7.52
N ILE A 160 -28.80 3.47 8.12
CA ILE A 160 -29.03 3.45 9.57
C ILE A 160 -29.40 2.04 10.03
N ILE A 161 -30.31 1.37 9.34
CA ILE A 161 -30.76 0.00 9.67
C ILE A 161 -29.56 -0.95 9.68
N SER A 162 -28.74 -0.89 8.62
CA SER A 162 -27.56 -1.73 8.46
C SER A 162 -26.49 -1.42 9.51
N THR A 163 -26.15 -0.13 9.68
CA THR A 163 -25.05 0.29 10.57
C THR A 163 -25.33 0.01 12.04
N PHE A 164 -26.56 0.28 12.49
CA PHE A 164 -26.93 0.11 13.89
C PHE A 164 -27.56 -1.24 14.21
N GLN A 165 -27.66 -2.13 13.20
CA GLN A 165 -28.28 -3.44 13.30
C GLN A 165 -29.61 -3.37 14.04
N LEU A 166 -30.51 -2.52 13.53
CA LEU A 166 -31.78 -2.23 14.20
C LEU A 166 -32.65 -3.48 14.27
N THR A 167 -33.34 -3.67 15.39
CA THR A 167 -34.34 -4.74 15.53
C THR A 167 -35.58 -4.43 14.68
N ILE A 168 -36.37 -5.43 14.29
CA ILE A 168 -37.58 -5.22 13.48
C ILE A 168 -38.49 -4.13 14.06
N PRO A 169 -38.80 -4.09 15.37
CA PRO A 169 -39.58 -2.99 15.95
C PRO A 169 -38.93 -1.61 15.78
N GLN A 170 -37.61 -1.50 15.91
CA GLN A 170 -36.87 -0.25 15.70
C GLN A 170 -36.88 0.17 14.23
N GLN A 171 -36.77 -0.77 13.30
CA GLN A 171 -36.87 -0.51 11.86
C GLN A 171 -38.25 0.03 11.49
N THR A 172 -39.32 -0.61 11.97
CA THR A 172 -40.70 -0.16 11.73
C THR A 172 -40.92 1.25 12.26
N LEU A 173 -40.44 1.54 13.48
CA LEU A 173 -40.52 2.88 14.06
C LEU A 173 -39.76 3.92 13.24
N LEU A 174 -38.54 3.59 12.79
CA LEU A 174 -37.74 4.47 11.94
C LEU A 174 -38.44 4.76 10.60
N ILE A 175 -39.00 3.74 9.94
CA ILE A 175 -39.72 3.87 8.67
C ILE A 175 -41.01 4.67 8.85
N GLU A 176 -41.72 4.49 9.96
CA GLU A 176 -42.93 5.27 10.25
C GLU A 176 -42.61 6.76 10.45
N ALA A 177 -41.60 7.06 11.28
CA ALA A 177 -41.14 8.41 11.50
C ALA A 177 -40.59 9.03 10.21
N SER A 178 -39.91 8.21 9.40
CA SER A 178 -39.40 8.70 8.13
C SER A 178 -40.53 9.17 7.25
N LYS A 179 -41.68 8.49 7.11
CA LYS A 179 -42.80 8.98 6.26
C LYS A 179 -43.20 10.44 6.48
N ARG A 180 -42.99 10.98 7.69
CA ARG A 180 -43.33 12.36 8.07
C ARG A 180 -42.16 13.34 8.01
N GLY A 181 -40.91 12.87 8.10
CA GLY A 181 -39.69 13.67 7.99
C GLY A 181 -38.99 13.52 6.63
N GLY A 182 -38.25 14.53 6.20
CA GLY A 182 -37.34 14.43 5.06
C GLY A 182 -35.95 13.96 5.52
N GLY A 183 -35.24 14.87 6.19
CA GLY A 183 -33.84 14.68 6.58
C GLY A 183 -33.65 13.92 7.90
N LEU A 184 -32.42 13.44 8.15
CA LEU A 184 -32.06 12.70 9.38
C LEU A 184 -32.52 13.40 10.67
N LYS A 185 -32.31 14.72 10.76
CA LYS A 185 -32.70 15.52 11.92
C LYS A 185 -34.22 15.50 12.12
N GLU A 186 -34.99 15.72 11.06
CA GLU A 186 -36.45 15.71 11.09
C GLU A 186 -36.98 14.32 11.47
N ILE A 187 -36.37 13.25 10.93
CA ILE A 187 -36.71 11.86 11.29
C ILE A 187 -36.52 11.64 12.79
N ILE A 188 -35.40 12.08 13.37
CA ILE A 188 -35.13 11.95 14.80
C ILE A 188 -36.13 12.76 15.63
N GLU A 189 -36.49 13.96 15.19
CA GLU A 189 -37.53 14.78 15.83
C GLU A 189 -38.91 14.10 15.79
N GLU A 190 -39.28 13.48 14.67
CA GLU A 190 -40.53 12.71 14.56
C GLU A 190 -40.54 11.50 15.49
N ILE A 191 -39.44 10.76 15.61
CA ILE A 191 -39.33 9.65 16.58
C ILE A 191 -39.54 10.17 18.01
N LYS A 192 -38.94 11.32 18.36
CA LYS A 192 -39.09 11.94 19.69
C LYS A 192 -40.55 12.29 20.01
N LYS A 193 -41.36 12.66 19.01
CA LYS A 193 -42.80 13.01 19.16
C LYS A 193 -43.73 11.80 19.32
N ILE A 194 -43.32 10.60 18.89
CA ILE A 194 -44.17 9.41 18.98
C ILE A 194 -44.36 9.00 20.45
N ASN A 195 -45.61 8.98 20.92
CA ASN A 195 -45.95 8.58 22.29
C ASN A 195 -46.43 7.13 22.33
N TYR A 196 -45.81 6.33 23.19
CA TYR A 196 -46.21 4.94 23.45
C TYR A 196 -46.89 4.83 24.80
N GLN A 197 -48.02 4.12 24.82
CA GLN A 197 -48.75 3.79 26.05
C GLN A 197 -48.11 2.58 26.76
N SER A 198 -47.49 1.66 26.00
CA SER A 198 -46.85 0.46 26.55
C SER A 198 -45.39 0.69 26.92
N ASP A 199 -44.94 0.04 27.99
CA ASP A 199 -43.53 0.08 28.44
C ASP A 199 -42.57 -0.45 27.38
N SER A 200 -42.93 -1.57 26.74
CA SER A 200 -42.12 -2.15 25.66
C SER A 200 -41.95 -1.19 24.47
N GLY A 201 -43.00 -0.42 24.12
CA GLY A 201 -42.91 0.60 23.08
C GLY A 201 -41.96 1.75 23.46
N ARG A 202 -42.03 2.20 24.73
CA ARG A 202 -41.11 3.22 25.27
C ARG A 202 -39.66 2.74 25.22
N GLU A 203 -39.39 1.51 25.64
CA GLU A 203 -38.04 0.93 25.61
C GLU A 203 -37.46 0.86 24.19
N VAL A 204 -38.28 0.43 23.22
CA VAL A 204 -37.87 0.38 21.80
C VAL A 204 -37.52 1.77 21.28
N LYS A 205 -38.36 2.77 21.56
CA LYS A 205 -38.13 4.17 21.21
C LYS A 205 -36.85 4.70 21.84
N ASP A 206 -36.67 4.51 23.14
CA ASP A 206 -35.51 5.04 23.87
C ASP A 206 -34.21 4.36 23.43
N ALA A 207 -34.25 3.07 23.12
CA ALA A 207 -33.12 2.36 22.53
C ALA A 207 -32.75 2.90 21.14
N LEU A 208 -33.74 3.20 20.30
CA LEU A 208 -33.51 3.79 18.98
C LEU A 208 -32.95 5.21 19.09
N ILE A 209 -33.54 6.06 19.94
CA ILE A 209 -33.08 7.44 20.16
C ILE A 209 -31.64 7.47 20.65
N ARG A 210 -31.24 6.59 21.58
CA ARG A 210 -29.85 6.50 22.05
C ARG A 210 -28.88 6.28 20.90
N LYS A 211 -29.19 5.35 19.98
CA LYS A 211 -28.37 5.07 18.79
C LYS A 211 -28.31 6.28 17.85
N LEU A 212 -29.46 6.87 17.54
CA LEU A 212 -29.55 7.98 16.58
C LEU A 212 -28.99 9.31 17.12
N SER A 213 -29.03 9.52 18.44
CA SER A 213 -28.50 10.74 19.08
C SER A 213 -27.01 10.95 18.82
N ILE A 214 -26.27 9.87 18.54
CA ILE A 214 -24.86 9.94 18.14
C ILE A 214 -24.76 10.66 16.80
N LEU A 215 -25.60 10.32 15.82
CA LEU A 215 -25.59 10.96 14.51
C LEU A 215 -26.04 12.43 14.58
N GLU A 216 -27.04 12.72 15.43
CA GLU A 216 -27.53 14.09 15.65
C GLU A 216 -26.40 15.02 16.13
N LYS A 217 -25.54 14.55 17.04
CA LYS A 217 -24.40 15.32 17.55
C LYS A 217 -23.32 15.56 16.50
N LEU A 218 -23.19 14.67 15.54
CA LEU A 218 -22.12 14.72 14.54
C LEU A 218 -22.42 15.70 13.40
N ASN A 219 -23.67 16.17 13.26
CA ASN A 219 -24.09 17.14 12.24
C ASN A 219 -23.55 16.82 10.83
N LEU A 220 -23.56 15.53 10.48
CA LEU A 220 -22.98 15.05 9.23
C LEU A 220 -23.76 15.55 8.02
N PHE A 221 -23.03 16.03 7.02
CA PHE A 221 -23.52 16.39 5.71
C PHE A 221 -24.57 17.53 5.69
N ASN A 222 -24.64 18.33 6.77
CA ASN A 222 -25.55 19.47 6.91
C ASN A 222 -24.89 20.81 6.51
N GLY A 223 -23.72 20.76 5.87
CA GLY A 223 -22.97 21.95 5.51
C GLY A 223 -23.51 22.67 4.27
N ASN A 224 -22.76 23.67 3.82
CA ASN A 224 -23.15 24.52 2.69
C ASN A 224 -22.38 24.21 1.40
N LYS A 225 -21.28 23.46 1.47
CA LYS A 225 -20.40 23.20 0.32
C LYS A 225 -20.91 22.00 -0.46
N ASN A 226 -21.15 22.17 -1.76
CA ASN A 226 -21.52 21.05 -2.63
C ASN A 226 -20.28 20.26 -3.09
N LEU A 227 -20.47 18.97 -3.39
CA LEU A 227 -19.42 18.09 -3.95
C LEU A 227 -18.66 18.72 -5.13
N ALA A 228 -19.39 19.36 -6.05
CA ALA A 228 -18.82 20.00 -7.24
C ALA A 228 -17.83 21.14 -6.92
N GLU A 229 -18.02 21.84 -5.80
CA GLU A 229 -17.14 22.93 -5.36
C GLU A 229 -15.84 22.41 -4.74
N VAL A 230 -15.87 21.17 -4.21
CA VAL A 230 -14.73 20.53 -3.54
C VAL A 230 -13.88 19.73 -4.53
N GLU A 231 -14.51 19.07 -5.51
CA GLU A 231 -13.83 18.24 -6.52
C GLU A 231 -12.99 19.03 -7.54
N ALA A 232 -13.22 20.33 -7.70
CA ALA A 232 -12.63 21.13 -8.77
C ALA A 232 -11.11 21.39 -8.64
N ILE A 233 -10.47 20.91 -7.57
CA ILE A 233 -9.16 21.42 -7.19
C ILE A 233 -8.10 20.37 -7.53
N ASN A 234 -7.39 20.65 -8.61
CA ASN A 234 -6.12 20.00 -8.91
C ASN A 234 -5.16 20.30 -7.75
N LEU A 235 -5.01 19.32 -6.86
CA LEU A 235 -4.00 19.30 -5.81
C LEU A 235 -2.65 18.91 -6.42
N SER A 236 -2.21 19.68 -7.42
CA SER A 236 -0.88 19.56 -8.04
C SER A 236 0.19 20.03 -7.09
#